data_AF-A0AAD5FW70-F1
#
_entry.id   AF-A0AAD5FW70-F1
#
_cell.length_a   1.000
_cell.length_b   1.000
_cell.length_c   1.000
_cell.angle_alpha   90.00
_cell.angle_beta   90.00
_cell.angle_gamma   90.00
#
_symmetry.space_group_name_H-M   'P 1'
#
loop_
_entity.id
_entity.type
_entity.pdbx_description
1 polymer ?
#
loop_
_entity_poly.entity_id
_entity_poly.type
_entity_poly.pdbx_seq_one_letter_code
_entity_poly.pdbx_strand_id
1 'polypeptide(L)'
;MNWIIILVGFMSINLSVSLKELEYSTPRSCKELKQRFGFSTDGLYYLSTASGVVYQTYCDMKTAGGGWTLVASVHENNLYGKCTTGDRWSSQQGGSPNVPEGDGSWSNTVTFGTAEAATSDDFKNPGYYDITAEDVAVWHVPNNERVDQWKVKSFLRYHTETKFLNSYSGNLYNLFKQFPVKFGVGSCPANHGPSVPVVYDVGNTISNLNLYGPNIRVQTQPGFITFRAMNTERAALAICSGLKPTGCNNEHCCIGGGGHFPEASPRQCGDFTGFDWDGYGTGVGWSASKQVTEAAVLIFYR
;
A
#
# COMPACT_ATOMS: atom_id res chain seq x y z
N MET A 1 -2.97 -82.35 -9.89
CA MET A 1 -3.40 -81.68 -8.66
C MET A 1 -2.14 -81.29 -7.90
N ASN A 2 -1.73 -80.02 -7.99
CA ASN A 2 -1.85 -78.97 -6.95
C ASN A 2 -0.80 -79.15 -5.84
N TRP A 3 0.03 -78.19 -5.42
CA TRP A 3 0.09 -76.73 -5.61
C TRP A 3 1.54 -76.23 -5.46
N ILE A 4 1.93 -75.23 -6.26
CA ILE A 4 3.13 -74.42 -6.02
C ILE A 4 2.71 -73.24 -5.13
N ILE A 5 3.31 -73.13 -3.95
CA ILE A 5 3.11 -72.00 -3.02
C ILE A 5 4.05 -70.88 -3.48
N ILE A 6 3.47 -69.80 -4.01
CA ILE A 6 4.19 -68.55 -4.28
C ILE A 6 4.08 -67.67 -3.04
N LEU A 7 5.20 -67.48 -2.34
CA LEU A 7 5.34 -66.48 -1.29
C LEU A 7 5.42 -65.10 -1.94
N VAL A 8 4.29 -64.39 -2.00
CA VAL A 8 4.25 -62.97 -2.34
C VAL A 8 4.64 -62.20 -1.09
N GLY A 9 5.91 -61.79 -1.01
CA GLY A 9 6.36 -60.83 -0.01
C GLY A 9 5.67 -59.49 -0.28
N PHE A 10 4.74 -59.11 0.60
CA PHE A 10 4.25 -57.74 0.66
C PHE A 10 5.42 -56.86 1.12
N MET A 11 6.03 -56.18 0.16
CA MET A 11 6.90 -55.04 0.47
C MET A 11 5.95 -53.91 0.91
N SER A 12 5.77 -53.78 2.22
CA SER A 12 5.11 -52.64 2.84
C SER A 12 5.96 -51.40 2.53
N ILE A 13 5.69 -50.74 1.40
CA ILE A 13 6.18 -49.39 1.17
C ILE A 13 5.52 -48.56 2.27
N ASN A 14 6.35 -47.99 3.15
CA ASN A 14 5.94 -47.07 4.19
C ASN A 14 5.20 -45.87 3.56
N LEU A 15 3.89 -46.01 3.40
CA LEU A 15 2.96 -44.92 3.10
C LEU A 15 2.72 -44.02 4.32
N SER A 16 3.66 -43.98 5.26
CA SER A 16 3.62 -43.12 6.46
C SER A 16 4.35 -41.79 6.26
N VAL A 17 4.94 -41.52 5.09
CA VAL A 17 5.67 -40.27 4.81
C VAL A 17 4.77 -39.18 4.18
N SER A 18 3.59 -39.49 3.64
CA SER A 18 2.90 -38.56 2.73
C SER A 18 1.70 -37.75 3.28
N LEU A 19 1.39 -37.79 4.58
CA LEU A 19 0.28 -36.99 5.14
C LEU A 19 0.70 -35.97 6.21
N LYS A 20 1.90 -36.10 6.79
CA LYS A 20 2.44 -35.12 7.75
C LYS A 20 3.18 -33.96 7.07
N GLU A 21 3.72 -34.16 5.86
CA GLU A 21 4.28 -33.07 5.03
C GLU A 21 3.20 -32.26 4.29
N LEU A 22 1.93 -32.70 4.37
CA LEU A 22 0.77 -31.97 3.87
C LEU A 22 0.06 -31.17 4.98
N GLU A 23 0.76 -30.83 6.07
CA GLU A 23 0.46 -29.58 6.76
C GLU A 23 0.73 -28.45 5.77
N TYR A 24 -0.30 -28.12 5.00
CA TYR A 24 -0.31 -27.08 3.97
C TYR A 24 -0.01 -25.74 4.64
N SER A 25 1.27 -25.45 4.84
CA SER A 25 1.75 -24.10 5.14
C SER A 25 1.46 -23.27 3.91
N THR A 26 0.26 -22.69 3.83
CA THR A 26 -0.12 -21.74 2.81
C THR A 26 1.00 -20.69 2.71
N PRO A 27 1.52 -20.41 1.50
CA PRO A 27 2.67 -19.52 1.34
C PRO A 27 2.44 -18.16 1.99
N ARG A 28 3.52 -17.52 2.46
CA ARG A 28 3.43 -16.26 3.19
C ARG A 28 3.30 -15.04 2.29
N SER A 29 3.69 -15.16 1.03
CA SER A 29 3.66 -14.07 0.05
C SER A 29 3.51 -14.58 -1.39
N CYS A 30 3.13 -13.69 -2.29
CA CYS A 30 3.11 -13.95 -3.73
C CYS A 30 4.50 -14.28 -4.28
N LYS A 31 5.56 -13.75 -3.67
CA LYS A 31 6.95 -14.08 -4.02
C LYS A 31 7.26 -15.54 -3.71
N GLU A 32 6.84 -16.04 -2.54
CA GLU A 32 6.98 -17.47 -2.21
C GLU A 32 6.14 -18.34 -3.15
N LEU A 33 4.87 -17.99 -3.41
CA LEU A 33 4.01 -18.66 -4.39
C LEU A 33 4.72 -18.83 -5.74
N LYS A 34 5.34 -17.75 -6.22
CA LYS A 34 6.03 -17.74 -7.49
C LYS A 34 7.30 -18.59 -7.47
N GLN A 35 8.18 -18.37 -6.50
CA GLN A 35 9.51 -18.97 -6.47
C GLN A 35 9.49 -20.45 -6.10
N ARG A 36 8.66 -20.82 -5.12
CA ARG A 36 8.63 -22.18 -4.57
C ARG A 36 7.63 -23.08 -5.29
N PHE A 37 6.51 -22.52 -5.73
CA PHE A 37 5.40 -23.29 -6.30
C PHE A 37 5.17 -23.04 -7.79
N GLY A 38 5.93 -22.13 -8.43
CA GLY A 38 5.90 -21.92 -9.88
C GLY A 38 4.66 -21.16 -10.40
N PHE A 39 3.88 -20.54 -9.50
CA PHE A 39 2.71 -19.76 -9.91
C PHE A 39 3.14 -18.52 -10.70
N SER A 40 2.48 -18.27 -11.83
CA SER A 40 2.91 -17.23 -12.77
C SER A 40 1.78 -16.37 -13.36
N THR A 41 0.55 -16.59 -12.94
CA THR A 41 -0.64 -15.85 -13.41
C THR A 41 -1.05 -14.83 -12.36
N ASP A 42 -1.44 -13.64 -12.79
CA ASP A 42 -2.00 -12.63 -11.88
C ASP A 42 -3.36 -13.10 -11.34
N GLY A 43 -3.72 -12.72 -10.12
CA GLY A 43 -5.04 -13.06 -9.58
C GLY A 43 -5.09 -13.12 -8.07
N LEU A 44 -6.22 -13.60 -7.54
CA LEU A 44 -6.43 -13.78 -6.11
C LEU A 44 -5.86 -15.11 -5.63
N TYR A 45 -5.13 -15.07 -4.53
CA TYR A 45 -4.52 -16.23 -3.89
C TYR A 45 -4.74 -16.20 -2.38
N TYR A 46 -4.81 -17.38 -1.76
CA TYR A 46 -4.77 -17.50 -0.31
C TYR A 46 -3.31 -17.54 0.16
N LEU A 47 -3.01 -16.75 1.19
CA LEU A 47 -1.72 -16.67 1.88
C LEU A 47 -1.94 -16.93 3.37
N SER A 48 -0.86 -17.20 4.12
CA SER A 48 -0.93 -17.24 5.58
C SER A 48 0.19 -16.45 6.27
N THR A 49 -0.10 -15.92 7.46
CA THR A 49 0.91 -15.28 8.30
C THR A 49 1.79 -16.31 9.02
N ALA A 50 2.88 -15.86 9.66
CA ALA A 50 3.68 -16.74 10.53
C ALA A 50 2.85 -17.36 11.67
N SER A 51 1.81 -16.66 12.14
CA SER A 51 0.90 -17.13 13.18
C SER A 51 -0.23 -18.03 12.67
N GLY A 52 -0.30 -18.29 11.35
CA GLY A 52 -1.30 -19.15 10.73
C GLY A 52 -2.61 -18.45 10.33
N VAL A 53 -2.68 -17.12 10.36
CA VAL A 53 -3.86 -16.39 9.85
C VAL A 53 -3.91 -16.50 8.34
N VAL A 54 -4.95 -17.15 7.82
CA VAL A 54 -5.17 -17.30 6.37
C VAL A 54 -6.00 -16.12 5.85
N TYR A 55 -5.58 -15.54 4.73
CA TYR A 55 -6.27 -14.43 4.08
C TYR A 55 -6.13 -14.52 2.56
N GLN A 56 -7.08 -13.95 1.82
CA GLN A 56 -7.02 -13.85 0.37
C GLN A 56 -6.51 -12.47 -0.05
N THR A 57 -5.63 -12.42 -1.04
CA THR A 57 -5.18 -11.16 -1.64
C THR A 57 -4.81 -11.31 -3.11
N TYR A 58 -4.65 -10.18 -3.81
CA TYR A 58 -4.21 -10.16 -5.19
C TYR A 58 -2.68 -10.26 -5.30
N CYS A 59 -2.22 -11.13 -6.21
CA CYS A 59 -0.83 -11.25 -6.61
C CYS A 59 -0.63 -10.72 -8.02
N ASP A 60 0.32 -9.80 -8.20
CA ASP A 60 0.88 -9.49 -9.51
C ASP A 60 2.12 -10.36 -9.76
N MET A 61 1.95 -11.31 -10.66
CA MET A 61 2.92 -12.32 -11.04
C MET A 61 3.68 -11.97 -12.31
N LYS A 62 3.52 -10.78 -12.90
CA LYS A 62 4.27 -10.37 -14.11
C LYS A 62 5.24 -9.19 -13.90
N THR A 63 4.85 -8.11 -13.20
CA THR A 63 5.65 -6.86 -13.21
C THR A 63 7.05 -7.09 -12.64
N ALA A 64 8.09 -6.66 -13.38
CA ALA A 64 9.49 -6.83 -13.00
C ALA A 64 9.88 -8.27 -12.55
N GLY A 65 9.26 -9.29 -13.16
CA GLY A 65 9.47 -10.69 -12.78
C GLY A 65 8.44 -11.25 -11.80
N GLY A 66 7.48 -10.45 -11.32
CA GLY A 66 6.33 -10.86 -10.53
C GLY A 66 6.62 -11.16 -9.05
N GLY A 67 5.61 -11.69 -8.36
CA GLY A 67 5.68 -12.02 -6.93
C GLY A 67 5.26 -10.87 -6.01
N TRP A 68 4.56 -9.86 -6.54
CA TRP A 68 4.09 -8.71 -5.79
C TRP A 68 2.78 -9.04 -5.08
N THR A 69 2.73 -8.80 -3.77
CA THR A 69 1.57 -9.08 -2.91
C THR A 69 0.83 -7.80 -2.59
N LEU A 70 -0.44 -7.67 -2.99
CA LEU A 70 -1.28 -6.54 -2.54
C LEU A 70 -1.44 -6.63 -1.01
N VAL A 71 -1.10 -5.56 -0.29
CA VAL A 71 -1.16 -5.53 1.18
C VAL A 71 -2.08 -4.44 1.72
N ALA A 72 -2.24 -3.35 0.95
CA ALA A 72 -3.10 -2.25 1.32
C ALA A 72 -3.62 -1.49 0.09
N SER A 73 -4.69 -0.72 0.29
CA SER A 73 -5.17 0.31 -0.63
C SER A 73 -5.68 1.50 0.17
N VAL A 74 -5.30 2.71 -0.25
CA VAL A 74 -5.86 3.97 0.25
C VAL A 74 -6.91 4.44 -0.74
N HIS A 75 -8.14 4.59 -0.28
CA HIS A 75 -9.28 5.00 -1.09
C HIS A 75 -10.00 6.18 -0.46
N GLU A 76 -10.14 7.26 -1.23
CA GLU A 76 -10.93 8.42 -0.81
C GLU A 76 -12.42 8.21 -1.11
N ASN A 77 -13.23 8.05 -0.06
CA ASN A 77 -14.67 7.81 -0.20
C ASN A 77 -15.49 9.11 -0.33
N ASN A 78 -15.02 10.21 0.25
CA ASN A 78 -15.69 11.50 0.19
C ASN A 78 -14.71 12.62 0.53
N LEU A 79 -14.09 13.22 -0.50
CA LEU A 79 -13.10 14.27 -0.30
C LEU A 79 -13.65 15.53 0.42
N TYR A 80 -14.98 15.73 0.44
CA TYR A 80 -15.62 16.80 1.21
C TYR A 80 -15.82 16.45 2.69
N GLY A 81 -15.83 15.16 3.03
CA GLY A 81 -15.83 14.65 4.40
C GLY A 81 -14.43 14.79 4.97
N LYS A 82 -14.25 15.64 5.97
CA LYS A 82 -12.92 15.91 6.52
C LYS A 82 -12.67 15.10 7.79
N CYS A 83 -11.92 14.02 7.67
CA CYS A 83 -11.64 13.07 8.74
C CYS A 83 -12.93 12.47 9.34
N THR A 84 -13.76 11.92 8.46
CA THR A 84 -15.06 11.32 8.72
C THR A 84 -15.03 9.79 8.54
N THR A 85 -16.16 9.11 8.64
CA THR A 85 -16.23 7.67 8.38
C THR A 85 -15.73 7.34 6.96
N GLY A 86 -14.77 6.42 6.90
CA GLY A 86 -14.06 6.09 5.65
C GLY A 86 -12.61 6.58 5.64
N ASP A 87 -12.28 7.64 6.37
CA ASP A 87 -10.92 8.21 6.43
C ASP A 87 -9.97 7.39 7.35
N ARG A 88 -9.80 6.10 7.05
CA ARG A 88 -9.08 5.15 7.93
C ARG A 88 -7.57 5.33 7.88
N TRP A 89 -7.05 5.91 6.81
CA TRP A 89 -5.62 6.18 6.67
C TRP A 89 -5.21 7.55 7.21
N SER A 90 -6.14 8.28 7.82
CA SER A 90 -5.93 9.52 8.55
C SER A 90 -6.62 9.45 9.91
N SER A 91 -7.86 9.92 10.02
CA SER A 91 -8.67 9.89 11.25
C SER A 91 -10.14 9.84 10.90
N GLN A 92 -10.91 8.97 11.56
CA GLN A 92 -12.37 8.98 11.49
C GLN A 92 -13.01 9.74 12.67
N GLN A 93 -12.19 10.39 13.50
CA GLN A 93 -12.59 11.10 14.73
C GLN A 93 -12.59 12.63 14.53
N GLY A 94 -12.61 13.10 13.29
CA GLY A 94 -12.35 14.49 12.93
C GLY A 94 -10.86 14.86 13.03
N GLY A 95 -10.55 16.07 12.59
CA GLY A 95 -9.21 16.66 12.75
C GLY A 95 -9.06 17.31 14.11
N SER A 96 -8.25 16.74 15.01
CA SER A 96 -8.09 17.26 16.38
C SER A 96 -6.68 16.99 16.94
N PRO A 97 -6.04 18.00 17.59
CA PRO A 97 -4.71 17.83 18.17
C PRO A 97 -4.69 16.84 19.34
N ASN A 98 -5.86 16.50 19.90
CA ASN A 98 -6.00 15.50 20.98
C ASN A 98 -5.97 14.05 20.46
N VAL A 99 -6.09 13.85 19.15
CA VAL A 99 -5.94 12.55 18.48
C VAL A 99 -4.79 12.64 17.45
N PRO A 100 -3.57 12.99 17.87
CA PRO A 100 -2.50 13.35 16.94
C PRO A 100 -2.08 12.21 15.99
N GLU A 101 -2.30 10.95 16.38
CA GLU A 101 -2.03 9.74 15.57
C GLU A 101 -3.17 9.38 14.63
N GLY A 102 -4.35 10.00 14.80
CA GLY A 102 -5.57 9.62 14.09
C GLY A 102 -5.97 8.18 14.39
N ASP A 103 -6.36 7.44 13.37
CA ASP A 103 -6.72 6.02 13.51
C ASP A 103 -5.47 5.11 13.66
N GLY A 104 -4.27 5.62 13.37
CA GLY A 104 -3.01 4.89 13.53
C GLY A 104 -2.85 3.67 12.61
N SER A 105 -3.66 3.57 11.54
CA SER A 105 -3.72 2.40 10.63
C SER A 105 -2.37 2.05 9.98
N TRP A 106 -1.46 3.01 9.84
CA TRP A 106 -0.13 2.80 9.27
C TRP A 106 0.82 1.96 10.16
N SER A 107 0.59 1.91 11.47
CA SER A 107 1.52 1.27 12.43
C SER A 107 0.83 0.39 13.48
N ASN A 108 -0.45 0.07 13.27
CA ASN A 108 -1.22 -0.91 14.04
C ASN A 108 -1.43 -2.22 13.24
N THR A 109 -2.00 -3.25 13.89
CA THR A 109 -2.30 -4.55 13.27
C THR A 109 -3.76 -4.72 12.87
N VAL A 110 -4.57 -3.66 12.94
CA VAL A 110 -5.97 -3.69 12.48
C VAL A 110 -5.99 -3.87 10.97
N THR A 111 -6.91 -4.70 10.48
CA THR A 111 -7.15 -5.00 9.07
C THR A 111 -8.59 -4.66 8.69
N PHE A 112 -8.82 -4.30 7.43
CA PHE A 112 -10.15 -3.91 6.92
C PHE A 112 -10.25 -4.13 5.41
N GLY A 113 -11.49 -4.19 4.92
CA GLY A 113 -11.80 -4.39 3.50
C GLY A 113 -11.49 -5.81 3.00
N THR A 114 -11.71 -6.01 1.71
CA THR A 114 -11.34 -7.23 0.97
C THR A 114 -10.52 -6.84 -0.25
N ALA A 115 -9.71 -7.76 -0.77
CA ALA A 115 -8.91 -7.48 -1.95
C ALA A 115 -9.80 -7.06 -3.13
N GLU A 116 -10.91 -7.74 -3.37
CA GLU A 116 -11.81 -7.39 -4.49
C GLU A 116 -12.40 -5.98 -4.39
N ALA A 117 -12.59 -5.46 -3.17
CA ALA A 117 -13.13 -4.13 -2.91
C ALA A 117 -12.07 -3.04 -2.78
N ALA A 118 -10.78 -3.33 -3.04
CA ALA A 118 -9.67 -2.40 -2.80
C ALA A 118 -9.71 -1.09 -3.63
N THR A 119 -10.57 -1.00 -4.64
CA THR A 119 -10.84 0.22 -5.41
C THR A 119 -12.18 0.86 -5.05
N SER A 120 -12.95 0.27 -4.14
CA SER A 120 -14.30 0.71 -3.74
C SER A 120 -14.37 1.16 -2.27
N ASP A 121 -13.44 0.70 -1.44
CA ASP A 121 -13.20 1.15 -0.06
C ASP A 121 -11.72 0.86 0.27
N ASP A 122 -11.27 1.31 1.45
CA ASP A 122 -9.93 0.98 1.92
C ASP A 122 -9.71 -0.51 2.09
N PHE A 123 -8.47 -0.93 1.86
CA PHE A 123 -8.05 -2.30 2.06
C PHE A 123 -6.77 -2.35 2.90
N LYS A 124 -6.70 -3.26 3.87
CA LYS A 124 -5.48 -3.61 4.58
C LYS A 124 -5.58 -5.05 5.08
N ASN A 125 -4.64 -5.90 4.68
CA ASN A 125 -4.62 -7.31 5.09
C ASN A 125 -3.44 -7.62 6.03
N PRO A 126 -3.40 -8.82 6.65
CA PRO A 126 -2.32 -9.21 7.55
C PRO A 126 -0.91 -9.15 6.95
N GLY A 127 -0.79 -9.33 5.62
CA GLY A 127 0.48 -9.23 4.92
C GLY A 127 1.17 -7.86 5.07
N TYR A 128 0.40 -6.79 5.32
CA TYR A 128 0.93 -5.45 5.56
C TYR A 128 1.95 -5.39 6.72
N TYR A 129 1.69 -6.11 7.80
CA TYR A 129 2.55 -6.13 8.99
C TYR A 129 3.35 -7.43 9.16
N ASP A 130 2.96 -8.51 8.46
CA ASP A 130 3.57 -9.84 8.60
C ASP A 130 4.68 -10.13 7.57
N ILE A 131 4.52 -9.69 6.31
CA ILE A 131 5.47 -10.04 5.24
C ILE A 131 6.80 -9.31 5.47
N THR A 132 7.90 -10.04 5.32
CA THR A 132 9.24 -9.46 5.15
C THR A 132 9.52 -9.29 3.66
N ALA A 133 9.42 -8.06 3.17
CA ALA A 133 9.66 -7.65 1.79
C ALA A 133 10.94 -6.82 1.65
N GLU A 134 11.36 -6.59 0.42
CA GLU A 134 12.51 -5.76 0.06
C GLU A 134 12.05 -4.42 -0.53
N ASP A 135 11.00 -4.44 -1.36
CA ASP A 135 10.54 -3.32 -2.17
C ASP A 135 9.02 -3.12 -2.13
N VAL A 136 8.57 -1.94 -2.57
CA VAL A 136 7.15 -1.64 -2.77
C VAL A 136 6.83 -1.38 -4.24
N ALA A 137 5.62 -1.73 -4.66
CA ALA A 137 5.02 -1.23 -5.89
C ALA A 137 3.71 -0.50 -5.56
N VAL A 138 3.35 0.48 -6.40
CA VAL A 138 2.13 1.27 -6.24
C VAL A 138 1.41 1.40 -7.56
N TRP A 139 0.12 1.13 -7.56
CA TRP A 139 -0.76 1.31 -8.70
C TRP A 139 -1.85 2.33 -8.35
N HIS A 140 -2.10 3.27 -9.27
CA HIS A 140 -3.26 4.16 -9.20
C HIS A 140 -4.33 3.60 -10.12
N VAL A 141 -5.42 3.14 -9.52
CA VAL A 141 -6.51 2.46 -10.21
C VAL A 141 -7.79 3.26 -10.02
N PRO A 142 -8.53 3.62 -11.09
CA PRO A 142 -9.80 4.32 -10.96
C PRO A 142 -10.75 3.61 -9.98
N ASN A 143 -11.53 4.38 -9.24
CA ASN A 143 -12.44 3.85 -8.24
C ASN A 143 -13.49 2.91 -8.86
N ASN A 144 -13.94 1.92 -8.09
CA ASN A 144 -14.92 0.91 -8.45
C ASN A 144 -14.55 0.00 -9.63
N GLU A 145 -13.26 -0.05 -10.01
CA GLU A 145 -12.78 -0.99 -11.02
C GLU A 145 -12.70 -2.42 -10.49
N ARG A 146 -13.09 -3.39 -11.31
CA ARG A 146 -13.00 -4.82 -10.98
C ARG A 146 -11.55 -5.31 -11.02
N VAL A 147 -11.24 -6.33 -10.21
CA VAL A 147 -9.87 -6.89 -10.05
C VAL A 147 -9.19 -7.24 -11.37
N ASP A 148 -9.93 -7.83 -12.31
CA ASP A 148 -9.42 -8.24 -13.63
C ASP A 148 -9.09 -7.04 -14.54
N GLN A 149 -9.60 -5.84 -14.22
CA GLN A 149 -9.38 -4.62 -14.97
C GLN A 149 -8.25 -3.76 -14.42
N TRP A 150 -7.87 -3.91 -13.15
CA TRP A 150 -6.92 -3.02 -12.47
C TRP A 150 -5.63 -2.78 -13.24
N LYS A 151 -4.99 -3.86 -13.72
CA LYS A 151 -3.70 -3.76 -14.41
C LYS A 151 -3.78 -2.97 -15.72
N VAL A 152 -4.92 -3.07 -16.42
CA VAL A 152 -5.17 -2.39 -17.71
C VAL A 152 -5.66 -0.95 -17.50
N LYS A 153 -6.45 -0.72 -16.45
CA LYS A 153 -7.05 0.58 -16.13
C LYS A 153 -6.13 1.49 -15.30
N SER A 154 -5.08 0.93 -14.72
CA SER A 154 -4.09 1.72 -13.99
C SER A 154 -3.45 2.74 -14.92
N PHE A 155 -3.57 4.03 -14.60
CA PHE A 155 -2.91 5.10 -15.36
C PHE A 155 -1.51 5.42 -14.84
N LEU A 156 -1.17 4.91 -13.65
CA LEU A 156 0.16 5.02 -13.07
C LEU A 156 0.50 3.70 -12.36
N ARG A 157 1.64 3.11 -12.71
CA ARG A 157 2.21 1.95 -12.01
C ARG A 157 3.71 2.12 -11.90
N TYR A 158 4.26 1.96 -10.72
CA TYR A 158 5.69 2.04 -10.49
C TYR A 158 6.11 1.18 -9.31
N HIS A 159 7.40 0.91 -9.20
CA HIS A 159 7.98 0.13 -8.10
C HIS A 159 9.37 0.62 -7.71
N THR A 160 9.82 0.27 -6.51
CA THR A 160 11.21 0.45 -6.07
C THR A 160 12.04 -0.79 -6.41
N GLU A 161 13.35 -0.63 -6.55
CA GLU A 161 14.31 -1.74 -6.80
C GLU A 161 15.54 -1.67 -5.87
N THR A 162 15.50 -0.80 -4.86
CA THR A 162 16.65 -0.53 -3.98
C THR A 162 16.67 -1.43 -2.75
N LYS A 163 15.65 -2.26 -2.55
CA LYS A 163 15.48 -3.13 -1.39
C LYS A 163 15.43 -2.36 -0.06
N PHE A 164 14.91 -1.13 -0.11
CA PHE A 164 14.96 -0.20 1.02
C PHE A 164 14.26 -0.71 2.29
N LEU A 165 13.26 -1.60 2.16
CA LEU A 165 12.55 -2.15 3.31
C LEU A 165 13.46 -3.00 4.22
N ASN A 166 14.60 -3.48 3.73
CA ASN A 166 15.58 -4.19 4.56
C ASN A 166 16.08 -3.32 5.73
N SER A 167 16.19 -2.00 5.54
CA SER A 167 16.55 -1.05 6.60
C SER A 167 15.40 -0.76 7.58
N TYR A 168 14.18 -1.18 7.24
CA TYR A 168 12.95 -0.90 7.97
C TYR A 168 12.21 -2.18 8.39
N SER A 169 12.97 -3.25 8.66
CA SER A 169 12.45 -4.55 9.12
C SER A 169 11.40 -5.16 8.18
N GLY A 170 11.51 -4.88 6.88
CA GLY A 170 10.85 -5.60 5.81
C GLY A 170 9.44 -5.12 5.43
N ASN A 171 8.85 -4.13 6.08
CA ASN A 171 7.51 -3.66 5.70
C ASN A 171 7.21 -2.22 6.18
N LEU A 172 6.10 -1.65 5.68
CA LEU A 172 5.69 -0.29 6.01
C LEU A 172 5.18 -0.17 7.45
N TYR A 173 4.61 -1.23 8.03
CA TYR A 173 4.25 -1.24 9.44
C TYR A 173 5.45 -0.90 10.34
N ASN A 174 6.59 -1.55 10.10
CA ASN A 174 7.82 -1.28 10.84
C ASN A 174 8.47 0.05 10.44
N LEU A 175 8.38 0.45 9.16
CA LEU A 175 8.82 1.78 8.72
C LEU A 175 8.08 2.89 9.48
N PHE A 176 6.75 2.85 9.54
CA PHE A 176 5.94 3.87 10.21
C PHE A 176 6.00 3.79 11.74
N LYS A 177 6.49 2.69 12.32
CA LYS A 177 6.92 2.70 13.73
C LYS A 177 8.19 3.51 13.96
N GLN A 178 9.14 3.47 13.01
CA GLN A 178 10.35 4.29 13.08
C GLN A 178 10.09 5.75 12.69
N PHE A 179 9.14 5.98 11.78
CA PHE A 179 8.68 7.29 11.33
C PHE A 179 7.19 7.47 11.61
N PRO A 180 6.79 7.80 12.85
CA PRO A 180 5.38 7.92 13.22
C PRO A 180 4.62 8.91 12.34
N VAL A 181 3.48 8.47 11.80
CA VAL A 181 2.50 9.32 11.12
C VAL A 181 1.63 9.98 12.18
N LYS A 182 2.17 11.03 12.82
CA LYS A 182 1.58 11.68 13.99
C LYS A 182 1.80 13.18 13.94
N PHE A 183 0.76 13.95 14.22
CA PHE A 183 0.85 15.40 14.32
C PHE A 183 1.87 15.84 15.40
N GLY A 184 2.70 16.83 15.06
CA GLY A 184 3.62 17.48 16.00
C GLY A 184 4.94 16.74 16.29
N VAL A 185 5.19 15.58 15.69
CA VAL A 185 6.42 14.77 15.94
C VAL A 185 7.68 15.27 15.24
N GLY A 186 7.56 16.31 14.41
CA GLY A 186 8.68 16.86 13.66
C GLY A 186 8.35 18.21 13.05
N SER A 187 9.23 18.68 12.17
CA SER A 187 9.04 19.89 11.35
C SER A 187 9.47 19.65 9.90
N CYS A 188 8.91 20.45 9.00
CA CYS A 188 9.39 20.52 7.63
C CYS A 188 10.63 21.45 7.52
N PRO A 189 11.61 21.15 6.66
CA PRO A 189 11.81 19.88 5.94
C PRO A 189 12.64 18.87 6.74
N ALA A 190 13.15 19.26 7.92
CA ALA A 190 14.17 18.52 8.67
C ALA A 190 13.76 17.09 9.08
N ASN A 191 12.45 16.82 9.18
CA ASN A 191 11.94 15.53 9.61
C ASN A 191 11.09 14.82 8.56
N HIS A 192 11.31 15.04 7.26
CA HIS A 192 10.81 14.08 6.26
C HIS A 192 11.45 12.70 6.51
N GLY A 193 10.69 11.64 6.24
CA GLY A 193 11.22 10.27 6.20
C GLY A 193 11.90 9.98 4.86
N PRO A 194 12.18 8.70 4.55
CA PRO A 194 12.94 8.34 3.37
C PRO A 194 12.18 8.62 2.06
N SER A 195 12.90 9.14 1.06
CA SER A 195 12.47 9.19 -0.34
C SER A 195 13.25 8.17 -1.16
N VAL A 196 12.56 7.24 -1.80
CA VAL A 196 13.15 6.10 -2.52
C VAL A 196 12.89 6.26 -4.02
N PRO A 197 13.89 6.14 -4.90
CA PRO A 197 13.67 6.25 -6.34
C PRO A 197 12.76 5.12 -6.85
N VAL A 198 11.97 5.41 -7.88
CA VAL A 198 11.04 4.44 -8.50
C VAL A 198 11.30 4.26 -9.98
N VAL A 199 10.95 3.08 -10.49
CA VAL A 199 10.89 2.73 -11.90
C VAL A 199 9.42 2.66 -12.31
N TYR A 200 9.05 3.34 -13.41
CA TYR A 200 7.67 3.34 -13.90
C TYR A 200 7.42 2.17 -14.85
N ASP A 201 6.37 1.39 -14.58
CA ASP A 201 5.83 0.36 -15.46
C ASP A 201 4.75 0.92 -16.40
N VAL A 202 4.00 1.92 -15.91
CA VAL A 202 3.01 2.71 -16.67
C VAL A 202 3.11 4.16 -16.20
N GLY A 203 3.06 5.09 -17.16
CA GLY A 203 3.31 6.50 -16.92
C GLY A 203 4.81 6.81 -16.85
N ASN A 204 5.13 7.99 -16.36
CA ASN A 204 6.47 8.53 -16.19
C ASN A 204 6.45 9.73 -15.25
N THR A 205 7.62 10.28 -14.94
CA THR A 205 7.78 11.45 -14.06
C THR A 205 6.93 12.66 -14.46
N ILE A 206 6.78 12.93 -15.76
CA ILE A 206 6.00 14.07 -16.27
C ILE A 206 4.50 13.81 -16.07
N SER A 207 4.01 12.65 -16.50
CA SER A 207 2.60 12.30 -16.34
C SER A 207 2.20 12.26 -14.86
N ASN A 208 3.06 11.74 -13.98
CA ASN A 208 2.81 11.73 -12.54
C ASN A 208 2.75 13.15 -11.96
N LEU A 209 3.74 14.00 -12.29
CA LEU A 209 3.77 15.38 -11.80
C LEU A 209 2.53 16.17 -12.25
N ASN A 210 2.01 15.87 -13.44
CA ASN A 210 0.80 16.49 -13.98
C ASN A 210 -0.50 16.05 -13.31
N LEU A 211 -0.49 14.99 -12.50
CA LEU A 211 -1.64 14.59 -11.68
C LEU A 211 -1.91 15.58 -10.54
N TYR A 212 -0.90 16.35 -10.14
CA TYR A 212 -0.97 17.30 -9.02
C TYR A 212 -1.06 18.75 -9.49
N GLY A 213 -1.50 19.63 -8.59
CA GLY A 213 -1.68 21.06 -8.85
C GLY A 213 -0.36 21.76 -9.26
N PRO A 214 -0.40 22.77 -10.16
CA PRO A 214 0.80 23.48 -10.62
C PRO A 214 1.71 24.01 -9.51
N ASN A 215 1.16 24.44 -8.38
CA ASN A 215 1.94 24.99 -7.26
C ASN A 215 2.80 23.93 -6.56
N ILE A 216 2.38 22.66 -6.59
CA ILE A 216 3.14 21.54 -6.04
C ILE A 216 4.31 21.14 -6.93
N ARG A 217 4.18 21.33 -8.24
CA ARG A 217 5.18 20.85 -9.20
C ARG A 217 6.54 21.51 -9.01
N VAL A 218 6.57 22.72 -8.48
CA VAL A 218 7.80 23.47 -8.15
C VAL A 218 8.34 23.18 -6.75
N GLN A 219 7.56 22.49 -5.90
CA GLN A 219 7.93 22.11 -4.53
C GLN A 219 8.17 20.60 -4.38
N THR A 220 8.30 19.89 -5.50
CA THR A 220 8.51 18.45 -5.51
C THR A 220 9.45 18.04 -6.63
N GLN A 221 10.11 16.90 -6.45
CA GLN A 221 10.91 16.23 -7.45
C GLN A 221 10.21 14.90 -7.82
N PRO A 222 9.80 14.68 -9.08
CA PRO A 222 9.16 13.44 -9.47
C PRO A 222 10.16 12.28 -9.59
N GLY A 223 9.66 11.04 -9.53
CA GLY A 223 10.48 9.82 -9.69
C GLY A 223 10.92 9.18 -8.37
N PHE A 224 10.22 9.50 -7.29
CA PHE A 224 10.47 8.93 -5.96
C PHE A 224 9.16 8.49 -5.30
N ILE A 225 9.19 7.65 -4.30
CA ILE A 225 8.12 7.53 -3.31
C ILE A 225 8.66 7.99 -1.97
N THR A 226 7.94 8.86 -1.28
CA THR A 226 8.37 9.37 0.03
C THR A 226 7.44 8.86 1.12
N PHE A 227 8.03 8.43 2.24
CA PHE A 227 7.30 7.98 3.41
C PHE A 227 7.46 8.99 4.55
N ARG A 228 6.36 9.31 5.24
CA ARG A 228 6.28 10.28 6.34
C ARG A 228 6.85 11.65 5.96
N ALA A 229 6.11 12.41 5.15
CA ALA A 229 6.37 13.82 4.95
C ALA A 229 5.78 14.67 6.09
N MET A 230 6.35 15.84 6.32
CA MET A 230 5.84 16.83 7.29
C MET A 230 5.46 18.09 6.53
N ASN A 231 4.35 18.71 6.89
CA ASN A 231 3.98 20.01 6.34
C ASN A 231 4.44 21.19 7.22
N THR A 232 4.12 22.41 6.80
CA THR A 232 4.46 23.67 7.50
C THR A 232 3.95 23.66 8.95
N GLU A 233 2.71 23.22 9.16
CA GLU A 233 2.01 23.21 10.45
C GLU A 233 2.33 21.96 11.29
N ARG A 234 3.28 21.13 10.85
CA ARG A 234 3.74 19.91 11.54
C ARG A 234 2.71 18.77 11.53
N ALA A 235 1.76 18.80 10.60
CA ALA A 235 0.99 17.61 10.24
C ALA A 235 1.91 16.60 9.53
N ALA A 236 1.69 15.31 9.80
CA ALA A 236 2.43 14.22 9.19
C ALA A 236 1.56 13.59 8.10
N LEU A 237 2.13 13.40 6.91
CA LEU A 237 1.50 12.74 5.77
C LEU A 237 2.21 11.43 5.46
N ALA A 238 1.47 10.36 5.23
CA ALA A 238 2.03 9.02 5.21
C ALA A 238 2.85 8.73 3.95
N ILE A 239 2.28 8.96 2.77
CA ILE A 239 2.90 8.59 1.49
C ILE A 239 2.77 9.72 0.47
N CYS A 240 3.88 10.14 -0.13
CA CYS A 240 3.88 11.00 -1.32
C CYS A 240 4.14 10.14 -2.56
N SER A 241 3.11 9.98 -3.39
CA SER A 241 3.12 8.99 -4.46
C SER A 241 3.80 9.50 -5.73
N GLY A 242 4.96 8.93 -6.04
CA GLY A 242 5.75 9.29 -7.22
C GLY A 242 6.48 10.64 -7.12
N LEU A 243 6.51 11.26 -5.92
CA LEU A 243 7.13 12.54 -5.61
C LEU A 243 8.05 12.48 -4.38
N LYS A 244 9.11 13.29 -4.43
CA LYS A 244 9.95 13.70 -3.30
C LYS A 244 9.66 15.17 -2.96
N PRO A 245 9.12 15.47 -1.77
CA PRO A 245 9.00 16.84 -1.29
C PRO A 245 10.33 17.61 -1.30
N THR A 246 10.28 18.84 -1.79
CA THR A 246 11.32 19.87 -1.61
C THR A 246 10.79 21.11 -0.90
N GLY A 247 9.47 21.25 -0.77
CA GLY A 247 8.78 22.25 0.04
C GLY A 247 7.99 21.66 1.21
N CYS A 248 7.06 22.46 1.76
CA CYS A 248 6.35 22.16 3.00
C CYS A 248 4.82 22.09 2.86
N ASN A 249 4.26 22.27 1.67
CA ASN A 249 2.81 22.20 1.46
C ASN A 249 2.41 20.79 0.97
N ASN A 250 2.80 19.79 1.77
CA ASN A 250 2.80 18.38 1.36
C ASN A 250 1.39 17.77 1.33
N GLU A 251 0.41 18.39 1.99
CA GLU A 251 -1.02 18.08 1.95
C GLU A 251 -1.68 18.17 0.58
N HIS A 252 -0.99 18.72 -0.41
CA HIS A 252 -1.52 18.79 -1.76
C HIS A 252 -0.96 17.70 -2.69
N CYS A 253 -0.10 16.81 -2.17
CA CYS A 253 0.51 15.76 -2.97
C CYS A 253 0.82 14.45 -2.24
N CYS A 254 0.62 14.40 -0.93
CA CYS A 254 0.78 13.20 -0.12
C CYS A 254 -0.57 12.78 0.48
N ILE A 255 -0.74 11.48 0.69
CA ILE A 255 -1.96 10.84 1.18
C ILE A 255 -1.73 10.18 2.53
N GLY A 256 -2.83 9.93 3.24
CA GLY A 256 -2.85 9.47 4.62
C GLY A 256 -2.21 10.48 5.57
N GLY A 257 -2.50 10.36 6.86
CA GLY A 257 -1.94 11.31 7.81
C GLY A 257 -2.12 10.93 9.26
N GLY A 258 -1.64 11.82 10.12
CA GLY A 258 -2.04 11.81 11.52
C GLY A 258 -3.47 12.34 11.67
N GLY A 259 -3.92 12.51 12.92
CA GLY A 259 -5.29 12.97 13.16
C GLY A 259 -5.46 14.48 13.27
N HIS A 260 -4.46 15.29 12.90
CA HIS A 260 -4.61 16.73 12.93
C HIS A 260 -3.81 17.47 11.85
N PHE A 261 -4.54 18.32 11.11
CA PHE A 261 -4.03 19.26 10.13
C PHE A 261 -4.52 20.67 10.54
N PRO A 262 -3.63 21.53 11.08
CA PRO A 262 -4.04 22.81 11.66
C PRO A 262 -4.50 23.87 10.66
N GLU A 263 -3.90 23.93 9.46
CA GLU A 263 -4.22 24.97 8.49
C GLU A 263 -5.65 24.83 7.98
N ALA A 264 -6.45 25.89 8.17
CA ALA A 264 -7.87 25.92 7.84
C ALA A 264 -8.65 24.68 8.35
N SER A 265 -8.27 24.16 9.53
CA SER A 265 -8.81 22.92 10.07
C SER A 265 -10.35 22.91 10.09
N PRO A 266 -11.02 21.87 9.59
CA PRO A 266 -10.47 20.56 9.21
C PRO A 266 -10.18 20.38 7.71
N ARG A 267 -10.09 21.44 6.89
CA ARG A 267 -10.11 21.36 5.40
C ARG A 267 -9.08 20.41 4.77
N GLN A 268 -7.95 20.15 5.43
CA GLN A 268 -6.89 19.26 4.93
C GLN A 268 -6.93 17.86 5.54
N CYS A 269 -7.85 17.60 6.47
CA CYS A 269 -7.94 16.32 7.15
C CYS A 269 -8.74 15.33 6.31
N GLY A 270 -8.19 14.15 6.04
CA GLY A 270 -8.81 13.08 5.26
C GLY A 270 -7.75 12.22 4.60
N ASP A 271 -8.15 11.14 3.94
CA ASP A 271 -7.20 10.20 3.35
C ASP A 271 -6.46 10.79 2.15
N PHE A 272 -7.12 11.60 1.32
CA PHE A 272 -6.44 12.40 0.27
C PHE A 272 -6.15 13.85 0.69
N THR A 273 -6.21 14.11 1.99
CA THR A 273 -5.79 15.35 2.64
C THR A 273 -6.29 16.64 1.95
N GLY A 274 -5.39 17.50 1.49
CA GLY A 274 -5.67 18.80 0.88
C GLY A 274 -5.74 18.78 -0.66
N PHE A 275 -6.05 17.65 -1.29
CA PHE A 275 -6.07 17.52 -2.76
C PHE A 275 -7.15 18.40 -3.43
N ASP A 276 -8.16 18.88 -2.69
CA ASP A 276 -9.24 19.74 -3.17
C ASP A 276 -9.11 21.21 -2.74
N TRP A 277 -7.92 21.66 -2.33
CA TRP A 277 -7.72 22.98 -1.74
C TRP A 277 -8.29 24.14 -2.57
N ASP A 278 -7.99 24.18 -3.87
CA ASP A 278 -8.52 25.13 -4.86
C ASP A 278 -9.67 24.52 -5.69
N GLY A 279 -10.45 23.63 -5.07
CA GLY A 279 -11.61 22.96 -5.64
C GLY A 279 -11.35 21.51 -6.04
N TYR A 280 -12.40 20.72 -6.01
CA TYR A 280 -12.37 19.27 -6.30
C TYR A 280 -11.93 18.98 -7.74
N GLY A 281 -10.82 18.26 -7.90
CA GLY A 281 -10.37 17.72 -9.18
C GLY A 281 -10.03 18.77 -10.25
N THR A 282 -9.87 20.03 -9.87
CA THR A 282 -9.71 21.16 -10.80
C THR A 282 -8.35 21.15 -11.50
N GLY A 283 -7.32 20.56 -10.87
CA GLY A 283 -5.95 20.59 -11.39
C GLY A 283 -5.35 21.99 -11.48
N VAL A 284 -5.89 22.97 -10.75
CA VAL A 284 -5.40 24.36 -10.69
C VAL A 284 -4.88 24.69 -9.30
N GLY A 285 -3.94 25.65 -9.22
CA GLY A 285 -3.34 26.07 -7.96
C GLY A 285 -2.73 24.90 -7.19
N TRP A 286 -3.26 24.63 -6.01
CA TRP A 286 -2.90 23.55 -5.11
C TRP A 286 -3.74 22.27 -5.28
N SER A 287 -4.82 22.31 -6.05
CA SER A 287 -5.67 21.14 -6.23
C SER A 287 -5.09 20.12 -7.20
N ALA A 288 -5.21 18.85 -6.81
CA ALA A 288 -4.90 17.73 -7.67
C ALA A 288 -5.94 17.58 -8.81
N SER A 289 -5.56 16.83 -9.83
CA SER A 289 -6.43 16.49 -10.96
C SER A 289 -7.55 15.54 -10.53
N LYS A 290 -8.70 15.61 -11.20
CA LYS A 290 -9.80 14.67 -10.98
C LYS A 290 -9.38 13.21 -11.11
N GLN A 291 -8.45 12.93 -12.03
CA GLN A 291 -7.96 11.58 -12.31
C GLN A 291 -7.32 10.90 -11.09
N VAL A 292 -6.52 11.64 -10.30
CA VAL A 292 -5.88 11.06 -9.10
C VAL A 292 -6.79 11.10 -7.88
N THR A 293 -7.71 12.07 -7.79
CA THR A 293 -8.68 12.14 -6.69
C THR A 293 -9.77 11.06 -6.76
N GLU A 294 -10.00 10.48 -7.95
CA GLU A 294 -10.99 9.42 -8.19
C GLU A 294 -10.33 8.05 -8.45
N ALA A 295 -9.16 7.83 -7.87
CA ALA A 295 -8.40 6.59 -8.02
C ALA A 295 -7.83 6.12 -6.69
N ALA A 296 -8.02 4.84 -6.38
CA ALA A 296 -7.42 4.21 -5.22
C ALA A 296 -5.94 3.94 -5.44
N VAL A 297 -5.17 4.01 -4.36
CA VAL A 297 -3.71 3.80 -4.35
C VAL A 297 -3.41 2.43 -3.77
N LEU A 298 -3.26 1.43 -4.64
CA LEU A 298 -2.95 0.05 -4.27
C LEU A 298 -1.46 -0.10 -3.98
N ILE A 299 -1.11 -0.72 -2.86
CA ILE A 299 0.25 -0.88 -2.35
C ILE A 299 0.61 -2.37 -2.30
N PHE A 300 1.75 -2.71 -2.92
CA PHE A 300 2.24 -4.08 -3.04
C PHE A 300 3.62 -4.25 -2.43
N TYR A 301 3.92 -5.46 -1.97
CA TYR A 301 5.23 -5.87 -1.43
C TYR A 301 5.88 -6.98 -2.26
N ARG A 302 7.21 -6.97 -2.33
CA ARG A 302 8.03 -8.07 -2.86
C ARG A 302 9.38 -8.16 -2.19
#